data_AF-A0A7V6M8S3-F1
#
_entry.id   AF-A0A7V6M8S3-F1
#
_cell.length_a   1.000
_cell.length_b   1.000
_cell.length_c   1.000
_cell.angle_alpha   90.00
_cell.angle_beta   90.00
_cell.angle_gamma   90.00
#
_symmetry.space_group_name_H-M   'P 1'
#
loop_
_entity.id
_entity.type
_entity.pdbx_description
1 polymer ?
#
loop_
_entity_poly.entity_id
_entity_poly.type
_entity_poly.pdbx_seq_one_letter_code
_entity_poly.pdbx_strand_id
1 'polypeptide(L)' 'ADLAGALERINTSWRVFEHKGKPMTKDQVRKVLEYGLSKGYKTTAELTDDEVDKVLLNAL' A
#
# COMPACT_ATOMS: atom_id res chain seq x y z
N ALA A 1 7.94 4.92 3.09
CA ALA A 1 7.14 5.47 4.21
C ALA A 1 6.92 4.38 5.26
N ASP A 2 6.70 4.75 6.52
CA ASP A 2 6.24 3.81 7.56
C ASP A 2 4.81 3.35 7.25
N LEU A 3 4.55 2.05 7.33
CA LEU A 3 3.26 1.46 6.97
C LEU A 3 2.15 1.83 7.95
N ALA A 4 2.42 1.79 9.25
CA ALA A 4 1.43 2.06 10.29
C ALA A 4 1.02 3.54 10.29
N GLY A 5 2.01 4.44 10.21
CA GLY A 5 1.77 5.88 10.11
C GLY A 5 1.07 6.27 8.81
N ALA A 6 1.38 5.60 7.70
CA ALA A 6 0.66 5.80 6.44
C ALA A 6 -0.81 5.38 6.53
N LEU A 7 -1.10 4.27 7.23
CA LEU A 7 -2.46 3.76 7.43
C LEU A 7 -3.28 4.66 8.36
N GLU A 8 -2.69 5.14 9.46
CA GLU A 8 -3.33 6.10 10.37
C GLU A 8 -3.73 7.39 9.65
N ARG A 9 -2.87 7.88 8.74
CA ARG A 9 -3.07 9.12 7.98
C ARG A 9 -3.64 8.89 6.58
N ILE A 10 -4.19 7.71 6.30
CA ILE A 10 -4.62 7.31 4.96
C ILE A 10 -5.67 8.23 4.35
N ASN A 11 -6.36 9.07 5.12
CA ASN A 11 -7.30 10.06 4.58
C ASN A 11 -6.60 11.19 3.80
N THR A 12 -5.35 11.50 4.14
CA THR A 12 -4.58 12.60 3.55
C THR A 12 -3.36 12.10 2.77
N SER A 13 -2.73 11.01 3.20
CA SER A 13 -1.50 10.48 2.60
C SER A 13 -1.74 9.67 1.32
N TRP A 14 -2.91 9.04 1.14
CA TRP A 14 -3.13 8.08 0.05
C TRP A 14 -2.86 8.61 -1.36
N ARG A 15 -3.01 9.93 -1.58
CA ARG A 15 -2.88 10.56 -2.89
C ARG A 15 -1.45 10.58 -3.43
N VAL A 16 -0.44 10.37 -2.57
CA VAL A 16 0.96 10.34 -3.00
C VAL A 16 1.43 8.93 -3.37
N PHE A 17 0.59 7.91 -3.16
CA PHE A 17 0.93 6.54 -3.48
C PHE A 17 0.64 6.25 -4.94
N GLU A 18 1.67 5.74 -5.61
CA GLU A 18 1.61 5.25 -6.97
C GLU A 18 2.17 3.84 -7.03
N HIS A 19 1.67 3.06 -7.97
CA HIS A 19 2.23 1.76 -8.31
C HIS A 19 2.46 1.71 -9.82
N LYS A 20 3.70 1.43 -10.25
CA LYS A 20 4.10 1.42 -11.67
C LYS A 20 3.70 2.69 -12.44
N GLY A 21 3.90 3.85 -11.81
CA GLY A 21 3.58 5.17 -12.37
C GLY A 21 2.08 5.47 -12.49
N LYS A 22 1.21 4.66 -11.87
CA LYS A 22 -0.23 4.91 -11.82
C LYS A 22 -0.67 5.27 -10.40
N PRO A 23 -1.50 6.31 -10.23
CA PRO A 23 -2.02 6.67 -8.92
C PRO A 23 -2.92 5.55 -8.37
N MET A 24 -2.79 5.27 -7.08
CA MET A 24 -3.62 4.27 -6.41
C MET A 24 -4.85 4.90 -5.79
N THR A 25 -5.97 4.15 -5.75
CA THR A 25 -7.13 4.56 -4.96
C THR A 25 -6.86 4.37 -3.48
N LYS A 26 -7.59 5.10 -2.63
CA LYS A 26 -7.49 4.94 -1.17
C LYS A 26 -7.70 3.49 -0.70
N ASP A 27 -8.58 2.74 -1.37
CA ASP A 27 -8.85 1.33 -1.04
C ASP A 27 -7.67 0.43 -1.39
N GLN A 28 -7.08 0.65 -2.56
CA GLN A 28 -5.87 -0.05 -3.00
C GLN A 28 -4.69 0.22 -2.05
N VAL A 29 -4.48 1.48 -1.67
CA VAL A 29 -3.44 1.85 -0.69
C VAL A 29 -3.70 1.14 0.63
N ARG A 30 -4.95 1.13 1.13
CA ARG A 30 -5.30 0.46 2.40
C ARG A 30 -4.91 -1.01 2.37
N LYS A 31 -5.35 -1.75 1.35
CA LYS A 31 -5.09 -3.19 1.22
C LYS A 31 -3.60 -3.51 1.17
N VAL A 32 -2.82 -2.68 0.48
CA VAL A 32 -1.36 -2.86 0.37
C VAL A 32 -0.66 -2.56 1.70
N LEU A 33 -1.06 -1.52 2.42
CA LEU A 33 -0.51 -1.22 3.74
C LEU A 33 -0.86 -2.31 4.76
N GLU A 34 -2.11 -2.78 4.77
CA GLU A 34 -2.56 -3.88 5.62
C GLU A 34 -1.81 -5.19 5.29
N TYR A 35 -1.59 -5.47 4.01
CA TYR A 35 -0.78 -6.60 3.58
C TYR A 35 0.64 -6.52 4.13
N GLY A 36 1.33 -5.38 3.96
CA GLY A 36 2.69 -5.21 4.47
C GLY A 36 2.78 -5.38 5.99
N LEU A 37 1.81 -4.82 6.73
CA LEU A 37 1.72 -5.02 8.18
C LEU A 37 1.49 -6.49 8.56
N SER A 38 0.66 -7.22 7.80
CA SER A 38 0.41 -8.65 8.02
C SER A 38 1.66 -9.51 7.80
N LYS A 39 2.60 -9.05 6.96
CA LYS A 39 3.91 -9.69 6.73
C LYS A 39 4.96 -9.33 7.79
N GLY A 40 4.66 -8.38 8.67
CA GLY A 40 5.61 -7.85 9.64
C GLY A 40 6.57 -6.80 9.06
N TYR A 41 6.30 -6.28 7.85
CA TYR A 41 7.09 -5.20 7.27
C TYR A 41 6.85 -3.90 8.03
N LYS A 42 7.84 -3.02 8.02
CA LYS A 42 7.75 -1.70 8.68
C LYS A 42 7.55 -0.59 7.67
N THR A 43 8.10 -0.77 6.48
CA THR A 43 8.17 0.27 5.46
C THR A 43 7.64 -0.22 4.12
N THR A 44 7.14 0.73 3.33
CA THR A 44 6.71 0.48 1.95
C THR A 44 7.81 -0.01 1.03
N ALA A 45 9.09 0.19 1.39
CA ALA A 45 10.23 -0.25 0.58
C ALA A 45 10.47 -1.78 0.66
N GLU A 46 9.87 -2.44 1.64
CA GLU A 46 9.92 -3.90 1.79
C GLU A 46 8.88 -4.61 0.92
N LEU A 47 7.91 -3.87 0.37
CA LEU A 47 6.91 -4.40 -0.55
C LEU A 47 7.50 -4.49 -1.95
N THR A 48 7.45 -5.67 -2.54
CA THR A 48 7.84 -5.87 -3.95
C THR A 48 6.70 -5.56 -4.90
N ASP A 49 7.03 -5.20 -6.14
CA ASP A 49 6.02 -4.95 -7.17
C ASP A 49 5.08 -6.14 -7.38
N ASP A 50 5.60 -7.37 -7.29
CA ASP A 50 4.83 -8.61 -7.43
C ASP A 50 3.85 -8.83 -6.28
N GLU A 51 4.23 -8.48 -5.05
CA GLU A 51 3.32 -8.54 -3.90
C GLU A 51 2.20 -7.52 -4.03
N VAL A 52 2.55 -6.30 -4.43
CA VAL A 52 1.58 -5.24 -4.67
C VAL A 52 0.61 -5.65 -5.80
N ASP A 53 1.12 -6.17 -6.91
CA ASP A 53 0.30 -6.69 -8.01
C ASP A 53 -0.69 -7.76 -7.52
N LYS A 54 -0.23 -8.73 -6.73
CA LYS A 54 -1.09 -9.80 -6.18
C LYS A 54 -2.19 -9.26 -5.28
N VAL A 55 -1.90 -8.24 -4.49
CA VAL A 55 -2.91 -7.59 -3.62
C VAL A 55 -3.93 -6.84 -4.47
N LEU A 56 -3.50 -6.15 -5.52
CA LEU A 56 -4.36 -5.35 -6.38
C LEU A 56 -5.21 -6.18 -7.35
N LEU A 57 -4.72 -7.33 -7.81
CA LEU A 57 -5.46 -8.28 -8.65
C LEU A 57 -6.67 -8.89 -7.93
N ASN A 58 -6.55 -9.16 -6.62
CA ASN A 58 -7.64 -9.68 -5.79
C ASN A 58 -8.59 -8.58 -5.27
N ALA A 59 -8.35 -7.33 -5.64
CA ALA A 59 -9.17 -6.18 -5.24
C ALA A 59 -10.20 -5.75 -6.30
N LEU A 60 -10.22 -6.44 -7.46
CA LEU A 60 -11.18 -6.31 -8.56
C LEU A 60 -12.22 -7.42 -8.48
#